data_AF-A0A9Q8ZGT7-F1
#
_entry.id   AF-A0A9Q8ZGT7-F1
#
_cell.length_a   1.000
_cell.length_b   1.000
_cell.length_c   1.000
_cell.angle_alpha   90.00
_cell.angle_beta   90.00
_cell.angle_gamma   90.00
#
_symmetry.space_group_name_H-M   'P 1'
#
loop_
_entity.id
_entity.type
_entity.pdbx_description
1 polymer ?
#
loop_
_entity_poly.entity_id
_entity_poly.type
_entity_poly.pdbx_seq_one_letter_code
_entity_poly.pdbx_strand_id
1 'polypeptide(L)'
;MSRPNKVTQATVTRFVETFLPLKGNDVQRLYHVPRNPRYDPETAIVEQIVLSVTPTPGVYSLIGHPSDQSTACSTVPFSQSYLRSPRSLCFLHRPFNLDRRNVRKGTLVLSSHTSFDEVLTVGWNTALAKRLGVDMTNCICIQGYKGDPERRMGIIGPVTVAMQEMLNRIQAQFGASELAHGGLSDEIRFVTIMNAFNEDEVHRVLQMAQERQPRVSGLEAAKALGMSVVCVGHRQAEDWGIRYMGEALRKAFPNVHVEEVYEEEVMVVREKKCAVQKHVTHSHEIPPALRQLFSSSMSPPWRIASPYCLALAPHVNNQEPVWYVGCKTLDGEDKQFFSQTYFDVNYPDLARWSKSFSNAARSCFITFGQNFSYFACAQGRGSIWAGIPSDLEAKVRKSNETPTCVSLGAKNAWFLMYPDRRLAWDFHGHYSILNKIIVDAAPGAITYVAISPYHQEHFFVAFHDGSVKYNFQGGPPQWTTLMNEVFSIWNAQRLGQQHVINSPSAQAQVAPYAHVHPQRLHTPVHLQPQSNGVFGVPPSPIAIHQPPPPPAPNTPMNQYIQPAQQGAVQNVSFPYKAPEHGISMIPVELPGDTIAPLPKLATIQLGDQAVKKRQSFLSKLF
;
A
#
# COMPACT_ATOMS: atom_id res chain seq x y z
N MET A 1 -58.32 -15.00 -6.13
CA MET A 1 -56.93 -15.14 -5.64
C MET A 1 -56.32 -13.75 -5.56
N SER A 2 -55.65 -13.40 -4.46
CA SER A 2 -54.84 -12.17 -4.39
C SER A 2 -53.63 -12.31 -5.32
N ARG A 3 -53.20 -11.20 -5.94
CA ARG A 3 -51.90 -11.18 -6.64
C ARG A 3 -50.80 -11.27 -5.57
N PRO A 4 -49.70 -12.03 -5.79
CA PRO A 4 -48.60 -12.07 -4.85
C PRO A 4 -48.00 -10.67 -4.67
N ASN A 5 -47.75 -10.28 -3.42
CA ASN A 5 -47.11 -9.00 -3.11
C ASN A 5 -45.71 -8.99 -3.74
N LYS A 6 -45.43 -7.96 -4.54
CA LYS A 6 -44.12 -7.80 -5.19
C LYS A 6 -43.12 -7.29 -4.15
N VAL A 7 -41.94 -7.91 -4.11
CA VAL A 7 -40.83 -7.43 -3.27
C VAL A 7 -40.34 -6.11 -3.84
N THR A 8 -40.10 -5.12 -2.98
CA THR A 8 -39.65 -3.78 -3.37
C THR A 8 -38.33 -3.40 -2.70
N GLN A 9 -37.62 -2.41 -3.25
CA GLN A 9 -36.30 -2.03 -2.79
C GLN A 9 -36.31 -1.56 -1.32
N ALA A 10 -37.38 -0.90 -0.86
CA ALA A 10 -37.58 -0.58 0.55
C ALA A 10 -37.75 -1.84 1.43
N THR A 11 -38.48 -2.86 0.96
CA THR A 11 -38.68 -4.11 1.71
C THR A 11 -37.36 -4.87 1.89
N VAL A 12 -36.54 -4.94 0.83
CA VAL A 12 -35.21 -5.57 0.91
C VAL A 12 -34.25 -4.76 1.78
N THR A 13 -34.28 -3.42 1.70
CA THR A 13 -33.44 -2.54 2.54
C THR A 13 -33.75 -2.74 4.01
N ARG A 14 -35.04 -2.69 4.39
CA ARG A 14 -35.51 -2.97 5.77
C ARG A 14 -35.10 -4.36 6.26
N PHE A 15 -35.16 -5.37 5.40
CA PHE A 15 -34.71 -6.71 5.75
C PHE A 15 -33.20 -6.76 6.03
N VAL A 16 -32.37 -6.17 5.17
CA VAL A 16 -30.91 -6.08 5.37
C VAL A 16 -30.55 -5.30 6.65
N GLU A 17 -31.33 -4.28 7.00
CA GLU A 17 -31.18 -3.52 8.27
C GLU A 17 -31.42 -4.38 9.53
N THR A 18 -32.18 -5.48 9.45
CA THR A 18 -32.33 -6.42 10.59
C THR A 18 -31.08 -7.25 10.87
N PHE A 19 -30.17 -7.39 9.89
CA PHE A 19 -28.87 -8.04 10.06
C PHE A 19 -27.77 -7.03 10.36
N LEU A 20 -27.78 -5.91 9.64
CA LEU A 20 -26.68 -4.94 9.57
C LEU A 20 -27.13 -3.60 10.16
N PRO A 21 -27.10 -3.41 11.50
CA PRO A 21 -27.50 -2.15 12.13
C PRO A 21 -26.65 -0.98 11.64
N LEU A 22 -27.22 0.23 11.59
CA LEU A 22 -26.49 1.42 11.17
C LEU A 22 -25.48 1.85 12.25
N LYS A 23 -24.27 2.21 11.84
CA LYS A 23 -23.20 2.77 12.71
C LYS A 23 -22.69 4.08 12.12
N GLY A 24 -22.32 5.04 12.97
CA GLY A 24 -21.80 6.34 12.53
C GLY A 24 -20.44 6.28 11.83
N ASN A 25 -19.70 5.18 12.00
CA ASN A 25 -18.41 4.89 11.36
C ASN A 25 -18.51 3.82 10.25
N ASP A 26 -19.70 3.62 9.67
CA ASP A 26 -19.91 2.76 8.51
C ASP A 26 -20.01 3.57 7.20
N VAL A 27 -19.87 2.91 6.05
CA VAL A 27 -20.16 3.48 4.74
C VAL A 27 -21.65 3.82 4.60
N GLN A 28 -21.97 4.80 3.76
CA GLN A 28 -23.35 5.21 3.51
C GLN A 28 -24.19 4.03 3.00
N ARG A 29 -25.19 3.60 3.80
CA ARG A 29 -26.04 2.43 3.50
C ARG A 29 -26.66 2.50 2.11
N LEU A 30 -27.13 3.66 1.67
CA LEU A 30 -27.64 3.92 0.32
C LEU A 30 -26.51 4.47 -0.59
N TYR A 31 -25.61 3.59 -1.05
CA TYR A 31 -24.37 4.00 -1.72
C TYR A 31 -24.57 4.46 -3.17
N HIS A 32 -25.54 3.92 -3.89
CA HIS A 32 -26.02 4.46 -5.17
C HIS A 32 -27.54 4.39 -5.19
N VAL A 33 -28.19 5.53 -5.41
CA VAL A 33 -29.65 5.65 -5.53
C VAL A 33 -30.03 6.01 -6.97
N PRO A 34 -31.04 5.35 -7.58
CA PRO A 34 -31.54 5.70 -8.91
C PRO A 34 -31.89 7.18 -9.08
N ARG A 35 -31.26 7.85 -10.06
CA ARG A 35 -31.40 9.30 -10.32
C ARG A 35 -32.67 9.70 -11.09
N ASN A 36 -33.73 8.90 -11.05
CA ASN A 36 -35.00 9.22 -11.71
C ASN A 36 -35.84 10.11 -10.76
N PRO A 37 -36.35 11.29 -11.17
CA PRO A 37 -37.22 12.12 -10.33
C PRO A 37 -38.54 11.44 -9.90
N ARG A 38 -38.92 10.32 -10.54
CA ARG A 38 -40.05 9.45 -10.15
C ARG A 38 -39.60 8.14 -9.48
N TYR A 39 -38.38 8.11 -8.93
CA TYR A 39 -37.91 6.98 -8.14
C TYR A 39 -38.52 7.03 -6.74
N ASP A 40 -39.10 5.90 -6.33
CA ASP A 40 -39.61 5.66 -4.98
C ASP A 40 -39.22 4.22 -4.60
N PRO A 41 -38.50 3.99 -3.49
CA PRO A 41 -38.09 2.65 -3.06
C PRO A 41 -39.27 1.76 -2.64
N GLU A 42 -40.42 2.33 -2.24
CA GLU A 42 -41.61 1.57 -1.82
C GLU A 42 -42.30 0.92 -3.02
N THR A 43 -42.29 1.55 -4.20
CA THR A 43 -42.86 0.99 -5.45
C THR A 43 -41.82 0.42 -6.43
N ALA A 44 -40.52 0.65 -6.22
CA ALA A 44 -39.45 0.05 -7.01
C ALA A 44 -39.35 -1.47 -6.77
N ILE A 45 -40.01 -2.26 -7.62
CA ILE A 45 -39.98 -3.73 -7.61
C ILE A 45 -38.54 -4.26 -7.74
N VAL A 46 -38.21 -5.31 -6.99
CA VAL A 46 -36.97 -6.09 -7.13
C VAL A 46 -37.28 -7.42 -7.80
N GLU A 47 -36.50 -7.76 -8.83
CA GLU A 47 -36.56 -9.04 -9.56
C GLU A 47 -35.29 -9.87 -9.32
N GLN A 48 -34.16 -9.19 -9.07
CA GLN A 48 -32.87 -9.80 -8.74
C GLN A 48 -32.20 -9.07 -7.57
N ILE A 49 -31.50 -9.78 -6.70
CA ILE A 49 -30.55 -9.22 -5.73
C ILE A 49 -29.15 -9.76 -6.06
N VAL A 50 -28.16 -8.88 -6.15
CA VAL A 50 -26.76 -9.22 -6.41
C VAL A 50 -25.95 -8.91 -5.15
N LEU A 51 -25.26 -9.89 -4.60
CA LEU A 51 -24.41 -9.76 -3.41
C LEU A 51 -22.95 -9.94 -3.81
N SER A 52 -22.06 -9.08 -3.32
CA SER A 52 -20.62 -9.24 -3.49
C SER A 52 -19.83 -8.56 -2.38
N VAL A 53 -18.59 -9.00 -2.16
CA VAL A 53 -17.62 -8.31 -1.32
C VAL A 53 -17.18 -6.98 -1.96
N THR A 54 -16.91 -6.95 -3.28
CA THR A 54 -16.41 -5.79 -4.04
C THR A 54 -17.12 -5.60 -5.39
N PRO A 55 -17.05 -4.41 -6.03
CA PRO A 55 -17.60 -4.19 -7.37
C PRO A 55 -16.72 -4.83 -8.46
N THR A 56 -16.80 -6.16 -8.61
CA THR A 56 -16.07 -6.93 -9.62
C THR A 56 -16.68 -6.78 -11.03
N PRO A 57 -15.96 -7.16 -12.11
CA PRO A 57 -16.55 -7.25 -13.46
C PRO A 57 -17.80 -8.14 -13.52
N GLY A 58 -17.85 -9.21 -12.72
CA GLY A 58 -19.05 -10.06 -12.58
C GLY A 58 -20.25 -9.30 -11.99
N VAL A 59 -20.03 -8.42 -11.00
CA VAL A 59 -21.11 -7.56 -10.48
C VAL A 59 -21.62 -6.64 -11.59
N TYR A 60 -20.73 -6.01 -12.35
CA TYR A 60 -21.12 -5.10 -13.44
C TYR A 60 -21.90 -5.79 -14.57
N SER A 61 -21.63 -7.06 -14.89
CA SER A 61 -22.40 -7.79 -15.92
C SER A 61 -23.88 -7.92 -15.55
N LEU A 62 -24.19 -8.05 -14.25
CA LEU A 62 -25.54 -8.17 -13.72
C LEU A 62 -26.21 -6.80 -13.52
N ILE A 63 -25.52 -5.86 -12.86
CA ILE A 63 -26.12 -4.59 -12.41
C ILE A 63 -25.97 -3.42 -13.38
N GLY A 64 -25.11 -3.58 -14.40
CA GLY A 64 -24.67 -2.49 -15.26
C GLY A 64 -25.53 -2.26 -16.50
N HIS A 65 -25.09 -1.37 -17.36
CA HIS A 65 -25.60 -1.33 -18.73
C HIS A 65 -25.16 -2.59 -19.49
N PRO A 66 -26.05 -3.26 -20.25
CA PRO A 66 -25.61 -4.33 -21.14
C PRO A 66 -24.61 -3.73 -22.13
N SER A 67 -23.43 -4.36 -22.26
CA SER A 67 -22.40 -3.88 -23.18
C SER A 67 -22.92 -3.91 -24.62
N ASP A 68 -22.70 -2.83 -25.38
CA ASP A 68 -23.11 -2.69 -26.78
C ASP A 68 -22.28 -3.59 -27.72
N GLN A 69 -22.49 -4.90 -27.60
CA GLN A 69 -22.02 -5.94 -28.54
C GLN A 69 -22.60 -5.75 -29.95
N SER A 70 -23.60 -4.88 -30.10
CA SER A 70 -24.15 -4.30 -31.32
C SER A 70 -23.10 -3.68 -32.27
N THR A 71 -21.87 -3.44 -31.81
CA THR A 71 -20.74 -3.01 -32.65
C THR A 71 -20.08 -4.17 -33.42
N ALA A 72 -20.32 -5.43 -33.05
CA ALA A 72 -19.86 -6.60 -33.80
C ALA A 72 -20.82 -6.87 -34.97
N CYS A 73 -20.32 -6.75 -36.20
CA CYS A 73 -21.13 -6.75 -37.43
C CYS A 73 -21.71 -8.14 -37.76
N SER A 74 -22.82 -8.51 -37.11
CA SER A 74 -23.56 -9.75 -37.36
C SER A 74 -24.87 -9.45 -38.09
N THR A 75 -24.90 -9.69 -39.39
CA THR A 75 -25.96 -9.27 -40.33
C THR A 75 -27.19 -10.20 -40.34
N VAL A 76 -27.53 -10.83 -39.21
CA VAL A 76 -28.58 -11.86 -39.15
C VAL A 76 -29.95 -11.24 -38.78
N PRO A 77 -30.95 -11.21 -39.70
CA PRO A 77 -32.18 -10.47 -39.48
C PRO A 77 -33.26 -11.31 -38.76
N PHE A 78 -33.03 -11.61 -37.48
CA PHE A 78 -34.06 -12.21 -36.63
C PHE A 78 -34.47 -11.30 -35.47
N SER A 79 -35.78 -11.11 -35.32
CA SER A 79 -36.43 -10.30 -34.29
C SER A 79 -36.44 -10.99 -32.92
N GLN A 80 -35.24 -11.29 -32.40
CA GLN A 80 -35.10 -11.71 -31.00
C GLN A 80 -35.65 -10.61 -30.10
N SER A 81 -36.73 -10.95 -29.38
CA SER A 81 -37.39 -10.02 -28.47
C SER A 81 -36.46 -9.76 -27.28
N TYR A 82 -35.76 -8.63 -27.29
CA TYR A 82 -34.77 -8.27 -26.27
C TYR A 82 -35.34 -8.45 -24.86
N LEU A 83 -34.91 -9.50 -24.18
CA LEU A 83 -35.29 -9.80 -22.81
C LEU A 83 -34.83 -8.64 -21.92
N ARG A 84 -35.81 -7.87 -21.44
CA ARG A 84 -35.61 -6.76 -20.52
C ARG A 84 -34.80 -7.25 -19.32
N SER A 85 -33.59 -6.70 -19.16
CA SER A 85 -32.71 -7.00 -18.02
C SER A 85 -33.46 -6.79 -16.69
N PRO A 86 -33.23 -7.65 -15.68
CA PRO A 86 -34.00 -7.62 -14.44
C PRO A 86 -33.85 -6.29 -13.68
N ARG A 87 -34.85 -5.97 -12.86
CA ARG A 87 -34.78 -4.93 -11.83
C ARG A 87 -33.90 -5.41 -10.68
N SER A 88 -32.60 -5.17 -10.80
CA SER A 88 -31.61 -5.57 -9.79
C SER A 88 -31.54 -4.60 -8.61
N LEU A 89 -31.35 -5.13 -7.41
CA LEU A 89 -30.75 -4.44 -6.26
C LEU A 89 -29.37 -5.06 -6.02
N CYS A 90 -28.39 -4.28 -5.56
CA CYS A 90 -27.06 -4.77 -5.23
C CYS A 90 -26.71 -4.51 -3.76
N PHE A 91 -25.92 -5.39 -3.14
CA PHE A 91 -25.23 -5.13 -1.88
C PHE A 91 -23.72 -5.30 -2.08
N LEU A 92 -22.94 -4.33 -1.59
CA LEU A 92 -21.48 -4.40 -1.57
C LEU A 92 -20.93 -4.18 -0.15
N HIS A 93 -20.05 -5.05 0.31
CA HIS A 93 -19.36 -4.85 1.60
C HIS A 93 -18.28 -3.75 1.52
N ARG A 94 -17.42 -3.79 0.50
CA ARG A 94 -16.38 -2.80 0.16
C ARG A 94 -16.78 -2.00 -1.11
N PRO A 95 -17.63 -0.96 -1.01
CA PRO A 95 -18.17 -0.25 -2.17
C PRO A 95 -17.20 0.79 -2.79
N PHE A 96 -15.99 0.94 -2.23
CA PHE A 96 -15.09 2.08 -2.48
C PHE A 96 -14.74 2.30 -3.96
N ASN A 97 -14.55 1.21 -4.72
CA ASN A 97 -14.16 1.24 -6.13
C ASN A 97 -15.35 1.21 -7.11
N LEU A 98 -16.60 1.45 -6.65
CA LEU A 98 -17.79 1.40 -7.50
C LEU A 98 -17.85 2.61 -8.44
N ASP A 99 -17.59 2.40 -9.73
CA ASP A 99 -17.96 3.36 -10.77
C ASP A 99 -19.49 3.43 -10.89
N ARG A 100 -20.05 4.46 -10.24
CA ARG A 100 -21.47 4.79 -10.25
C ARG A 100 -22.01 5.19 -11.64
N ARG A 101 -21.15 5.36 -12.67
CA ARG A 101 -21.56 5.63 -14.06
C ARG A 101 -21.97 4.35 -14.79
N ASN A 102 -21.34 3.22 -14.49
CA ASN A 102 -21.61 1.93 -15.14
C ASN A 102 -22.82 1.21 -14.54
N VAL A 103 -23.27 1.60 -13.33
CA VAL A 103 -24.49 1.11 -12.69
C VAL A 103 -25.73 1.55 -13.45
N ARG A 104 -26.62 0.60 -13.79
CA ARG A 104 -27.86 0.86 -14.54
C ARG A 104 -28.78 1.82 -13.77
N LYS A 105 -29.36 2.81 -14.48
CA LYS A 105 -30.17 3.93 -13.92
C LYS A 105 -31.34 3.56 -12.97
N GLY A 106 -31.72 2.29 -12.84
CA GLY A 106 -32.79 1.80 -11.95
C GLY A 106 -32.32 0.88 -10.82
N THR A 107 -31.01 0.62 -10.70
CA THR A 107 -30.43 -0.23 -9.67
C THR A 107 -30.20 0.57 -8.38
N LEU A 108 -30.67 0.05 -7.24
CA LEU A 108 -30.23 0.51 -5.92
C LEU A 108 -28.99 -0.28 -5.50
N VAL A 109 -27.94 0.39 -5.02
CA VAL A 109 -26.77 -0.26 -4.42
C VAL A 109 -26.73 0.07 -2.93
N LEU A 110 -26.93 -0.95 -2.11
CA LEU A 110 -26.73 -0.93 -0.68
C LEU A 110 -25.25 -1.19 -0.33
N SER A 111 -24.78 -0.71 0.82
CA SER A 111 -23.48 -1.12 1.35
C SER A 111 -23.42 -1.16 2.87
N SER A 112 -22.49 -1.96 3.41
CA SER A 112 -22.09 -1.92 4.81
C SER A 112 -20.74 -2.58 4.97
N HIS A 113 -19.81 -1.85 5.57
CA HIS A 113 -18.44 -2.22 5.82
C HIS A 113 -18.29 -2.56 7.31
N THR A 114 -18.31 -1.55 8.17
CA THR A 114 -18.01 -1.68 9.61
C THR A 114 -19.08 -2.49 10.37
N SER A 115 -20.35 -2.46 9.92
CA SER A 115 -21.39 -3.28 10.55
C SER A 115 -21.38 -4.74 10.05
N PHE A 116 -21.06 -4.95 8.77
CA PHE A 116 -20.87 -6.28 8.18
C PHE A 116 -19.65 -7.00 8.77
N ASP A 117 -18.52 -6.30 8.94
CA ASP A 117 -17.37 -6.73 9.75
C ASP A 117 -17.83 -7.24 11.11
N GLU A 118 -18.63 -6.43 11.81
CA GLU A 118 -18.99 -6.70 13.20
C GLU A 118 -19.93 -7.90 13.35
N VAL A 119 -20.88 -8.11 12.43
CA VAL A 119 -21.97 -9.09 12.66
C VAL A 119 -22.03 -10.25 11.67
N LEU A 120 -21.38 -10.15 10.50
CA LEU A 120 -21.40 -11.18 9.45
C LEU A 120 -20.03 -11.71 9.01
N THR A 121 -18.88 -11.16 9.45
CA THR A 121 -17.56 -11.79 9.23
C THR A 121 -17.10 -12.55 10.48
N VAL A 122 -15.93 -12.27 11.07
CA VAL A 122 -15.44 -12.91 12.31
C VAL A 122 -15.46 -11.97 13.51
N GLY A 123 -16.35 -10.97 13.50
CA GLY A 123 -16.63 -10.09 14.64
C GLY A 123 -17.51 -10.71 15.74
N TRP A 124 -18.44 -9.92 16.29
CA TRP A 124 -19.58 -10.34 17.11
C TRP A 124 -20.64 -11.12 16.29
N ASN A 125 -20.19 -12.10 15.48
CA ASN A 125 -21.03 -12.89 14.60
C ASN A 125 -21.72 -14.02 15.37
N THR A 126 -22.86 -13.68 15.99
CA THR A 126 -23.69 -14.63 16.75
C THR A 126 -24.30 -15.74 15.89
N ALA A 127 -24.37 -15.58 14.57
CA ALA A 127 -24.88 -16.61 13.65
C ALA A 127 -23.82 -17.70 13.38
N LEU A 128 -22.58 -17.28 13.13
CA LEU A 128 -21.43 -18.17 13.00
C LEU A 128 -21.15 -18.92 14.32
N ALA A 129 -21.17 -18.22 15.46
CA ALA A 129 -20.98 -18.85 16.78
C ALA A 129 -22.01 -19.98 17.03
N LYS A 130 -23.30 -19.75 16.70
CA LYS A 130 -24.33 -20.80 16.73
C LYS A 130 -24.03 -21.96 15.77
N ARG A 131 -23.53 -21.71 14.56
CA ARG A 131 -23.16 -22.77 13.59
C ARG A 131 -21.94 -23.59 14.01
N LEU A 132 -21.02 -23.02 14.79
CA LEU A 132 -19.92 -23.77 15.42
C LEU A 132 -20.36 -24.56 16.67
N GLY A 133 -21.55 -24.26 17.21
CA GLY A 133 -22.13 -24.89 18.39
C GLY A 133 -21.76 -24.23 19.71
N VAL A 134 -21.37 -22.96 19.69
CA VAL A 134 -21.08 -22.16 20.90
C VAL A 134 -22.38 -21.83 21.63
N ASP A 135 -22.41 -22.00 22.95
CA ASP A 135 -23.55 -21.63 23.78
C ASP A 135 -23.64 -20.10 23.94
N MET A 136 -24.61 -19.54 23.23
CA MET A 136 -24.89 -18.11 23.19
C MET A 136 -25.41 -17.51 24.50
N THR A 137 -25.83 -18.32 25.47
CA THR A 137 -26.29 -17.81 26.78
C THR A 137 -25.13 -17.37 27.67
N ASN A 138 -23.94 -17.94 27.45
CA ASN A 138 -22.71 -17.68 28.21
C ASN A 138 -21.60 -17.02 27.36
N CYS A 139 -21.97 -16.32 26.28
CA CYS A 139 -21.03 -15.61 25.40
C CYS A 139 -20.67 -14.21 25.91
N ILE A 140 -19.37 -13.89 25.90
CA ILE A 140 -18.83 -12.56 26.22
C ILE A 140 -18.42 -11.85 24.92
N CYS A 141 -18.74 -10.56 24.83
CA CYS A 141 -18.39 -9.71 23.69
C CYS A 141 -16.99 -9.13 23.87
N ILE A 142 -16.11 -9.36 22.88
CA ILE A 142 -14.78 -8.73 22.83
C ILE A 142 -14.95 -7.35 22.20
N GLN A 143 -14.66 -6.28 22.94
CA GLN A 143 -14.94 -4.89 22.56
C GLN A 143 -13.72 -4.00 22.68
N GLY A 144 -13.64 -2.95 21.87
CA GLY A 144 -12.59 -1.95 21.93
C GLY A 144 -11.41 -2.25 21.01
N TYR A 145 -11.21 -1.40 19.99
CA TYR A 145 -10.12 -1.50 19.02
C TYR A 145 -9.88 -0.21 18.24
N LYS A 146 -8.61 0.07 17.87
CA LYS A 146 -8.21 1.25 17.07
C LYS A 146 -8.78 2.59 17.59
N GLY A 147 -8.92 2.73 18.91
CA GLY A 147 -9.45 3.92 19.58
C GLY A 147 -10.97 3.99 19.70
N ASP A 148 -11.72 3.08 19.08
CA ASP A 148 -13.17 2.92 19.25
C ASP A 148 -13.45 1.89 20.36
N PRO A 149 -13.95 2.29 21.55
CA PRO A 149 -14.23 1.37 22.66
C PRO A 149 -15.49 0.53 22.45
N GLU A 150 -16.43 0.97 21.59
CA GLU A 150 -17.72 0.30 21.38
C GLU A 150 -17.66 -0.76 20.27
N ARG A 151 -16.68 -0.65 19.35
CA ARG A 151 -16.46 -1.62 18.27
C ARG A 151 -16.33 -3.04 18.81
N ARG A 152 -17.23 -3.93 18.37
CA ARG A 152 -17.23 -5.33 18.78
C ARG A 152 -16.34 -6.12 17.83
N MET A 153 -15.22 -6.59 18.34
CA MET A 153 -14.20 -7.28 17.55
C MET A 153 -14.40 -8.77 17.44
N GLY A 154 -15.17 -9.37 18.35
CA GLY A 154 -15.22 -10.80 18.49
C GLY A 154 -16.20 -11.28 19.54
N ILE A 155 -16.32 -12.59 19.61
CA ILE A 155 -17.15 -13.34 20.55
C ILE A 155 -16.34 -14.49 21.13
N ILE A 156 -16.35 -14.62 22.46
CA ILE A 156 -15.89 -15.82 23.16
C ILE A 156 -17.08 -16.48 23.85
N GLY A 157 -17.15 -17.81 23.81
CA GLY A 157 -18.17 -18.55 24.55
C GLY A 157 -17.82 -20.02 24.73
N PRO A 158 -18.50 -20.72 25.65
CA PRO A 158 -18.26 -22.12 25.92
C PRO A 158 -18.84 -23.03 24.81
N VAL A 159 -18.21 -24.18 24.65
CA VAL A 159 -18.62 -25.29 23.78
C VAL A 159 -18.07 -26.59 24.39
N THR A 160 -18.45 -27.77 23.90
CA THR A 160 -17.80 -29.02 24.31
C THR A 160 -17.77 -29.98 23.13
N VAL A 161 -16.64 -30.03 22.44
CA VAL A 161 -16.42 -30.88 21.25
C VAL A 161 -14.97 -31.35 21.14
N ALA A 162 -14.75 -32.44 20.41
CA ALA A 162 -13.41 -32.85 20.00
C ALA A 162 -12.80 -31.85 18.99
N MET A 163 -11.47 -31.74 18.98
CA MET A 163 -10.68 -30.88 18.10
C MET A 163 -11.07 -31.06 16.64
N GLN A 164 -11.07 -32.31 16.16
CA GLN A 164 -11.39 -32.63 14.77
C GLN A 164 -12.82 -32.26 14.40
N GLU A 165 -13.77 -32.38 15.33
CA GLU A 165 -15.17 -31.97 15.10
C GLU A 165 -15.31 -30.44 14.98
N MET A 166 -14.57 -29.68 15.79
CA MET A 166 -14.49 -28.21 15.62
C MET A 166 -13.84 -27.84 14.28
N LEU A 167 -12.76 -28.50 13.88
CA LEU A 167 -12.12 -28.30 12.58
C LEU A 167 -13.09 -28.62 11.43
N ASN A 168 -13.82 -29.73 11.50
CA ASN A 168 -14.85 -30.11 10.52
C ASN A 168 -15.94 -29.03 10.40
N ARG A 169 -16.40 -28.45 11.53
CA ARG A 169 -17.41 -27.37 11.54
C ARG A 169 -16.88 -26.08 10.91
N ILE A 170 -15.65 -25.69 11.23
CA ILE A 170 -14.99 -24.52 10.62
C ILE A 170 -14.84 -24.74 9.11
N GLN A 171 -14.38 -25.92 8.69
CA GLN A 171 -14.27 -26.31 7.27
C GLN A 171 -15.64 -26.27 6.56
N ALA A 172 -16.70 -26.77 7.19
CA ALA A 172 -18.06 -26.73 6.66
C ALA A 172 -18.65 -25.31 6.55
N GLN A 173 -18.12 -24.33 7.28
CA GLN A 173 -18.49 -22.92 7.13
C GLN A 173 -17.65 -22.22 6.04
N PHE A 174 -16.32 -22.24 6.16
CA PHE A 174 -15.44 -21.39 5.37
C PHE A 174 -14.89 -22.07 4.10
N GLY A 175 -15.01 -23.39 3.97
CA GLY A 175 -14.30 -24.16 2.96
C GLY A 175 -12.88 -24.47 3.43
N ALA A 176 -11.86 -23.86 2.83
CA ALA A 176 -10.47 -24.05 3.27
C ALA A 176 -10.10 -23.08 4.40
N SER A 177 -9.26 -23.55 5.34
CA SER A 177 -8.54 -22.71 6.30
C SER A 177 -7.13 -22.39 5.79
N GLU A 178 -6.67 -21.16 5.92
CA GLU A 178 -5.30 -20.75 5.53
C GLU A 178 -4.24 -21.34 6.47
N LEU A 179 -4.53 -21.42 7.77
CA LEU A 179 -3.65 -21.97 8.78
C LEU A 179 -4.46 -22.66 9.89
N ALA A 180 -3.98 -23.82 10.35
CA ALA A 180 -4.47 -24.47 11.55
C ALA A 180 -3.28 -24.86 12.43
N HIS A 181 -3.37 -24.57 13.73
CA HIS A 181 -2.43 -25.00 14.75
C HIS A 181 -3.20 -25.78 15.82
N GLY A 182 -2.80 -27.03 16.05
CA GLY A 182 -3.32 -27.85 17.16
C GLY A 182 -2.58 -27.54 18.45
N GLY A 183 -3.34 -27.24 19.51
CA GLY A 183 -2.87 -27.11 20.88
C GLY A 183 -2.69 -28.45 21.59
N LEU A 184 -2.66 -28.42 22.92
CA LEU A 184 -2.33 -29.58 23.78
C LEU A 184 -3.54 -30.43 24.21
N SER A 185 -4.77 -30.03 23.86
CA SER A 185 -6.02 -30.69 24.28
C SER A 185 -6.79 -31.19 23.07
N ASP A 186 -7.19 -32.46 23.07
CA ASP A 186 -8.11 -33.02 22.07
C ASP A 186 -9.56 -32.53 22.24
N GLU A 187 -9.88 -31.87 23.36
CA GLU A 187 -11.19 -31.27 23.65
C GLU A 187 -11.12 -29.73 23.60
N ILE A 188 -12.05 -29.11 22.87
CA ILE A 188 -12.30 -27.67 22.86
C ILE A 188 -13.45 -27.35 23.81
N ARG A 189 -13.16 -26.54 24.85
CA ARG A 189 -14.12 -26.08 25.88
C ARG A 189 -14.61 -24.64 25.67
N PHE A 190 -13.84 -23.84 24.94
CA PHE A 190 -14.17 -22.45 24.61
C PHE A 190 -13.74 -22.19 23.17
N VAL A 191 -14.54 -21.41 22.45
CA VAL A 191 -14.20 -20.89 21.12
C VAL A 191 -14.17 -19.39 21.19
N THR A 192 -13.16 -18.78 20.56
CA THR A 192 -13.12 -17.36 20.28
C THR A 192 -13.10 -17.13 18.78
N ILE A 193 -13.90 -16.17 18.34
CA ILE A 193 -13.98 -15.68 16.96
C ILE A 193 -13.63 -14.19 17.02
N MET A 194 -12.69 -13.71 16.19
CA MET A 194 -12.29 -12.30 16.20
C MET A 194 -11.76 -11.77 14.85
N ASN A 195 -12.03 -10.49 14.57
CA ASN A 195 -11.56 -9.77 13.37
C ASN A 195 -10.10 -9.27 13.46
N ALA A 196 -9.45 -9.28 14.63
CA ALA A 196 -8.08 -8.82 14.78
C ALA A 196 -7.28 -9.69 15.76
N PHE A 197 -6.52 -10.64 15.21
CA PHE A 197 -5.66 -11.54 15.99
C PHE A 197 -4.27 -10.92 16.19
N ASN A 198 -3.96 -10.47 17.39
CA ASN A 198 -2.65 -9.93 17.80
C ASN A 198 -2.29 -10.36 19.24
N GLU A 199 -1.09 -10.04 19.72
CA GLU A 199 -0.64 -10.46 21.06
C GLU A 199 -1.56 -10.00 22.20
N ASP A 200 -1.88 -8.71 22.26
CA ASP A 200 -2.68 -8.13 23.34
C ASP A 200 -4.09 -8.73 23.38
N GLU A 201 -4.67 -9.02 22.20
CA GLU A 201 -5.96 -9.68 22.08
C GLU A 201 -5.94 -11.15 22.50
N VAL A 202 -4.85 -11.90 22.23
CA VAL A 202 -4.71 -13.28 22.71
C VAL A 202 -4.60 -13.32 24.24
N HIS A 203 -3.86 -12.39 24.86
CA HIS A 203 -3.81 -12.30 26.33
C HIS A 203 -5.11 -11.81 26.94
N ARG A 204 -5.84 -10.90 26.26
CA ARG A 204 -7.18 -10.47 26.67
C ARG A 204 -8.19 -11.62 26.63
N VAL A 205 -8.15 -12.45 25.58
CA VAL A 205 -8.95 -13.68 25.47
C VAL A 205 -8.61 -14.68 26.56
N LEU A 206 -7.31 -14.92 26.82
CA LEU A 206 -6.89 -15.80 27.90
C LEU A 206 -7.38 -15.29 29.26
N GLN A 207 -7.26 -13.98 29.52
CA GLN A 207 -7.76 -13.37 30.75
C GLN A 207 -9.28 -13.51 30.89
N MET A 208 -10.05 -13.30 29.80
CA MET A 208 -11.50 -13.51 29.77
C MET A 208 -11.92 -14.98 29.94
N ALA A 209 -11.02 -15.94 29.65
CA ALA A 209 -11.26 -17.37 29.78
C ALA A 209 -10.72 -18.00 31.09
N GLN A 210 -9.74 -17.37 31.76
CA GLN A 210 -8.94 -18.01 32.83
C GLN A 210 -8.53 -17.11 34.02
N GLU A 211 -8.72 -15.79 33.96
CA GLU A 211 -8.34 -14.84 35.03
C GLU A 211 -6.88 -14.86 35.57
N ARG A 212 -5.83 -15.11 34.74
CA ARG A 212 -4.43 -14.68 35.04
C ARG A 212 -3.53 -14.55 33.79
N GLN A 213 -2.42 -13.82 33.93
CA GLN A 213 -1.49 -13.28 32.91
C GLN A 213 -0.25 -14.21 32.66
N PRO A 214 0.72 -13.89 31.76
CA PRO A 214 0.71 -13.64 30.29
C PRO A 214 1.81 -14.54 29.58
N ARG A 215 2.52 -14.30 28.46
CA ARG A 215 2.68 -13.23 27.43
C ARG A 215 3.18 -13.84 26.06
N VAL A 216 3.75 -13.03 25.13
CA VAL A 216 4.59 -13.37 23.94
C VAL A 216 3.88 -13.69 22.61
N SER A 217 3.76 -12.71 21.70
CA SER A 217 3.49 -12.82 20.25
C SER A 217 2.28 -13.69 19.84
N GLY A 218 1.10 -13.10 19.56
CA GLY A 218 -0.21 -13.77 19.41
C GLY A 218 -0.29 -15.26 18.99
N LEU A 219 0.29 -15.67 17.85
CA LEU A 219 0.28 -17.08 17.42
C LEU A 219 1.27 -17.94 18.24
N GLU A 220 2.42 -17.38 18.59
CA GLU A 220 3.41 -17.98 19.47
C GLU A 220 2.95 -18.00 20.93
N ALA A 221 2.11 -17.05 21.36
CA ALA A 221 1.41 -17.02 22.65
C ALA A 221 0.44 -18.18 22.71
N ALA A 222 -0.46 -18.27 21.74
CA ALA A 222 -1.40 -19.39 21.64
C ALA A 222 -0.66 -20.73 21.66
N LYS A 223 0.42 -20.87 20.89
CA LYS A 223 1.28 -22.06 20.90
C LYS A 223 1.96 -22.32 22.25
N ALA A 224 2.53 -21.31 22.91
CA ALA A 224 3.18 -21.43 24.22
C ALA A 224 2.18 -21.75 25.35
N LEU A 225 0.93 -21.29 25.20
CA LEU A 225 -0.21 -21.56 26.08
C LEU A 225 -0.95 -22.87 25.71
N GLY A 226 -0.51 -23.58 24.68
CA GLY A 226 -1.12 -24.84 24.24
C GLY A 226 -2.53 -24.69 23.65
N MET A 227 -2.89 -23.50 23.18
CA MET A 227 -4.18 -23.19 22.54
C MET A 227 -4.17 -23.55 21.05
N SER A 228 -5.27 -24.14 20.56
CA SER A 228 -5.50 -24.27 19.12
C SER A 228 -5.88 -22.93 18.49
N VAL A 229 -5.43 -22.71 17.25
CA VAL A 229 -5.76 -21.52 16.45
C VAL A 229 -6.10 -21.96 15.04
N VAL A 230 -7.16 -21.37 14.46
CA VAL A 230 -7.48 -21.54 13.04
C VAL A 230 -7.65 -20.18 12.39
N CYS A 231 -6.81 -19.87 11.41
CA CYS A 231 -6.96 -18.70 10.56
C CYS A 231 -7.73 -19.11 9.31
N VAL A 232 -8.96 -18.62 9.18
CA VAL A 232 -9.83 -18.92 8.03
C VAL A 232 -9.52 -18.08 6.79
N GLY A 233 -8.82 -16.96 6.98
CA GLY A 233 -8.54 -15.95 5.96
C GLY A 233 -9.61 -14.85 5.92
N HIS A 234 -9.18 -13.63 5.59
CA HIS A 234 -10.03 -12.44 5.60
C HIS A 234 -11.18 -12.58 4.58
N ARG A 235 -10.84 -12.87 3.33
CA ARG A 235 -11.79 -13.00 2.21
C ARG A 235 -12.82 -14.11 2.44
N GLN A 236 -12.39 -15.24 2.98
CA GLN A 236 -13.23 -16.40 3.31
C GLN A 236 -14.27 -16.04 4.38
N ALA A 237 -13.93 -15.15 5.33
CA ALA A 237 -14.87 -14.63 6.32
C ALA A 237 -15.87 -13.62 5.72
N GLU A 238 -15.46 -12.82 4.72
CA GLU A 238 -16.35 -11.94 3.97
C GLU A 238 -17.31 -12.74 3.08
N ASP A 239 -16.78 -13.72 2.35
CA ASP A 239 -17.51 -14.64 1.47
C ASP A 239 -18.52 -15.48 2.25
N TRP A 240 -18.20 -15.90 3.49
CA TRP A 240 -19.17 -16.51 4.41
C TRP A 240 -20.33 -15.57 4.72
N GLY A 241 -20.06 -14.29 5.00
CA GLY A 241 -21.09 -13.29 5.30
C GLY A 241 -22.01 -13.00 4.12
N ILE A 242 -21.45 -12.97 2.91
CA ILE A 242 -22.20 -12.85 1.65
C ILE A 242 -23.12 -14.06 1.46
N ARG A 243 -22.60 -15.29 1.63
CA ARG A 243 -23.36 -16.53 1.51
C ARG A 243 -24.49 -16.62 2.54
N TYR A 244 -24.20 -16.32 3.81
CA TYR A 244 -25.18 -16.33 4.90
C TYR A 244 -26.34 -15.34 4.64
N MET A 245 -26.02 -14.14 4.16
CA MET A 245 -27.03 -13.15 3.76
C MET A 245 -27.81 -13.60 2.51
N GLY A 246 -27.15 -14.28 1.56
CA GLY A 246 -27.79 -14.89 0.39
C GLY A 246 -28.81 -15.97 0.76
N GLU A 247 -28.44 -16.90 1.64
CA GLU A 247 -29.35 -17.90 2.23
C GLU A 247 -30.57 -17.23 2.90
N ALA A 248 -30.34 -16.20 3.72
CA ALA A 248 -31.39 -15.47 4.41
C ALA A 248 -32.34 -14.74 3.45
N LEU A 249 -31.80 -14.09 2.41
CA LEU A 249 -32.57 -13.38 1.39
C LEU A 249 -33.40 -14.32 0.52
N ARG A 250 -32.86 -15.48 0.11
CA ARG A 250 -33.63 -16.51 -0.63
C ARG A 250 -34.79 -17.04 0.21
N LYS A 251 -34.58 -17.23 1.52
CA LYS A 251 -35.62 -17.68 2.46
C LYS A 251 -36.73 -16.63 2.67
N ALA A 252 -36.38 -15.35 2.74
CA ALA A 252 -37.34 -14.26 2.92
C ALA A 252 -38.09 -13.89 1.63
N PHE A 253 -37.42 -14.00 0.49
CA PHE A 253 -37.92 -13.54 -0.81
C PHE A 253 -37.82 -14.65 -1.88
N PRO A 254 -38.54 -15.79 -1.74
CA PRO A 254 -38.39 -16.95 -2.64
C PRO A 254 -38.79 -16.70 -4.10
N ASN A 255 -39.44 -15.57 -4.40
CA ASN A 255 -39.79 -15.13 -5.75
C ASN A 255 -38.77 -14.13 -6.36
N VAL A 256 -37.63 -13.89 -5.68
CA VAL A 256 -36.56 -12.99 -6.13
C VAL A 256 -35.29 -13.82 -6.34
N HIS A 257 -34.66 -13.65 -7.50
CA HIS A 257 -33.41 -14.34 -7.81
C HIS A 257 -32.25 -13.67 -7.04
N VAL A 258 -31.63 -14.41 -6.11
CA VAL A 258 -30.48 -13.92 -5.33
C VAL A 258 -29.21 -14.55 -5.85
N GLU A 259 -28.32 -13.71 -6.38
CA GLU A 259 -27.06 -14.08 -7.00
C GLU A 259 -25.88 -13.60 -6.14
N GLU A 260 -24.88 -14.47 -5.96
CA GLU A 260 -23.67 -14.19 -5.19
C GLU A 260 -22.48 -14.14 -6.14
N VAL A 261 -21.92 -12.95 -6.33
CA VAL A 261 -20.70 -12.76 -7.12
C VAL A 261 -19.52 -12.71 -6.17
N TYR A 262 -18.78 -13.80 -6.12
CA TYR A 262 -17.49 -13.86 -5.44
C TYR A 262 -16.42 -13.22 -6.32
N GLU A 263 -15.32 -12.75 -5.72
CA GLU A 263 -14.10 -12.48 -6.49
C GLU A 263 -13.60 -13.81 -7.07
N GLU A 264 -13.34 -13.88 -8.37
CA GLU A 264 -12.65 -15.02 -8.96
C GLU A 264 -11.20 -15.01 -8.47
N GLU A 265 -10.80 -16.01 -7.70
CA GLU A 265 -9.37 -16.30 -7.56
C GLU A 265 -8.89 -16.85 -8.89
N VAL A 266 -8.31 -15.97 -9.72
CA VAL A 266 -7.65 -16.37 -10.97
C VAL A 266 -6.60 -17.39 -10.60
N MET A 267 -6.91 -18.67 -10.83
CA MET A 267 -6.00 -19.77 -10.53
C MET A 267 -4.75 -19.56 -11.37
N VAL A 268 -3.69 -19.03 -10.73
CA VAL A 268 -2.39 -18.86 -11.37
C VAL A 268 -1.85 -20.26 -11.59
N VAL A 269 -2.17 -20.82 -12.76
CA VAL A 269 -1.66 -22.09 -13.26
C VAL A 269 -0.15 -21.95 -13.35
N ARG A 270 0.52 -22.30 -12.25
CA ARG A 270 1.97 -22.41 -12.20
C ARG A 270 2.33 -23.56 -13.13
N GLU A 271 2.71 -23.22 -14.36
CA GLU A 271 3.48 -24.12 -15.22
C GLU A 271 4.58 -24.75 -14.36
N LYS A 272 4.79 -26.07 -14.52
CA LYS A 272 5.76 -26.84 -13.74
C LYS A 272 7.20 -26.52 -14.17
N LYS A 273 7.61 -25.27 -13.96
CA LYS A 273 8.99 -24.82 -14.06
C LYS A 273 9.83 -25.64 -13.07
N CYS A 274 10.98 -26.17 -13.52
CA CYS A 274 11.84 -27.02 -12.71
C CYS A 274 12.12 -26.43 -11.32
N ALA A 275 12.30 -27.31 -10.34
CA ALA A 275 12.32 -26.99 -8.91
C ALA A 275 13.56 -26.17 -8.48
N VAL A 276 13.63 -24.92 -8.91
CA VAL A 276 14.42 -23.89 -8.22
C VAL A 276 13.72 -23.62 -6.89
N GLN A 277 14.47 -23.84 -5.81
CA GLN A 277 14.00 -23.84 -4.43
C GLN A 277 13.49 -22.44 -4.05
N LYS A 278 12.16 -22.25 -4.07
CA LYS A 278 11.52 -20.98 -3.69
C LYS A 278 11.64 -20.74 -2.20
N HIS A 279 12.78 -20.17 -1.77
CA HIS A 279 12.86 -19.51 -0.48
C HIS A 279 11.80 -18.39 -0.43
N VAL A 280 10.89 -18.49 0.54
CA VAL A 280 9.97 -17.41 0.87
C VAL A 280 10.78 -16.34 1.57
N THR A 281 11.01 -15.21 0.89
CA THR A 281 11.74 -14.09 1.49
C THR A 281 10.86 -13.43 2.55
N HIS A 282 11.36 -13.43 3.80
CA HIS A 282 10.69 -12.89 4.99
C HIS A 282 10.55 -11.36 4.92
N SER A 283 9.64 -10.89 4.07
CA SER A 283 9.37 -9.48 3.75
C SER A 283 8.58 -8.74 4.85
N HIS A 284 8.64 -9.22 6.10
CA HIS A 284 7.80 -8.78 7.21
C HIS A 284 8.03 -7.32 7.64
N GLU A 285 9.22 -6.76 7.37
CA GLU A 285 9.65 -5.41 7.80
C GLU A 285 9.15 -4.28 6.88
N ILE A 286 8.70 -4.57 5.65
CA ILE A 286 8.17 -3.56 4.72
C ILE A 286 6.72 -3.19 5.12
N PRO A 287 6.35 -1.89 5.24
CA PRO A 287 4.98 -1.45 5.54
C PRO A 287 3.94 -2.19 4.69
N PRO A 288 2.81 -2.67 5.24
CA PRO A 288 1.87 -3.52 4.49
C PRO A 288 1.38 -2.90 3.18
N ALA A 289 1.05 -1.60 3.16
CA ALA A 289 0.62 -0.90 1.95
C ALA A 289 1.76 -0.76 0.91
N LEU A 290 2.99 -0.47 1.35
CA LEU A 290 4.15 -0.43 0.45
C LEU A 290 4.49 -1.83 -0.09
N ARG A 291 4.35 -2.87 0.74
CA ARG A 291 4.50 -4.27 0.34
C ARG A 291 3.44 -4.66 -0.70
N GLN A 292 2.20 -4.19 -0.53
CA GLN A 292 1.11 -4.39 -1.49
C GLN A 292 1.45 -3.76 -2.86
N LEU A 293 1.99 -2.54 -2.89
CA LEU A 293 2.43 -1.85 -4.12
C LEU A 293 3.57 -2.58 -4.87
N PHE A 294 4.44 -3.30 -4.14
CA PHE A 294 5.49 -4.15 -4.73
C PHE A 294 5.03 -5.60 -5.02
N SER A 295 3.91 -6.05 -4.45
CA SER A 295 3.48 -7.45 -4.53
C SER A 295 2.83 -7.81 -5.87
N SER A 296 3.14 -9.01 -6.36
CA SER A 296 2.66 -9.51 -7.67
C SER A 296 1.28 -10.17 -7.63
N SER A 297 0.62 -10.24 -6.46
CA SER A 297 -0.67 -10.94 -6.25
C SER A 297 -1.91 -10.09 -6.54
N MET A 298 -1.79 -8.77 -6.68
CA MET A 298 -2.92 -7.90 -7.07
C MET A 298 -2.81 -7.48 -8.54
N SER A 299 -3.92 -7.39 -9.26
CA SER A 299 -3.99 -6.78 -10.60
C SER A 299 -4.37 -5.29 -10.54
N PRO A 300 -3.39 -4.36 -10.51
CA PRO A 300 -3.64 -3.03 -11.03
C PRO A 300 -2.55 -2.55 -12.03
N PRO A 301 -2.89 -1.60 -12.91
CA PRO A 301 -1.91 -0.83 -13.68
C PRO A 301 -0.95 -0.03 -12.78
N TRP A 302 -1.44 0.38 -11.61
CA TRP A 302 -0.74 1.16 -10.57
C TRP A 302 0.46 0.47 -9.87
N ARG A 303 0.88 -0.74 -10.28
CA ARG A 303 2.08 -1.40 -9.73
C ARG A 303 3.33 -0.59 -10.04
N ILE A 304 4.28 -0.52 -9.10
CA ILE A 304 5.56 0.18 -9.31
C ILE A 304 6.39 -0.56 -10.38
N ALA A 305 6.66 0.11 -11.49
CA ALA A 305 7.53 -0.37 -12.57
C ALA A 305 8.99 0.08 -12.37
N SER A 306 9.18 1.32 -11.92
CA SER A 306 10.50 1.87 -11.58
C SER A 306 10.34 2.95 -10.50
N PRO A 307 10.92 2.79 -9.29
CA PRO A 307 11.02 3.90 -8.35
C PRO A 307 11.97 4.98 -8.91
N TYR A 308 11.64 6.24 -8.66
CA TYR A 308 12.49 7.41 -8.87
C TYR A 308 13.11 7.88 -7.53
N CYS A 309 12.30 7.87 -6.48
CA CYS A 309 12.70 8.13 -5.10
C CYS A 309 11.85 7.25 -4.17
N LEU A 310 12.47 6.61 -3.19
CA LEU A 310 11.81 5.87 -2.11
C LEU A 310 12.39 6.36 -0.78
N ALA A 311 11.52 6.75 0.15
CA ALA A 311 11.89 7.32 1.44
C ALA A 311 11.06 6.70 2.57
N LEU A 312 11.73 6.27 3.64
CA LEU A 312 11.12 5.70 4.85
C LEU A 312 11.48 6.58 6.04
N ALA A 313 10.48 7.14 6.72
CA ALA A 313 10.68 8.02 7.86
C ALA A 313 10.69 7.25 9.20
N PRO A 314 11.17 7.87 10.29
CA PRO A 314 11.15 7.24 11.62
C PRO A 314 9.75 6.79 12.03
N HIS A 315 9.69 5.57 12.55
CA HIS A 315 8.49 5.02 13.14
C HIS A 315 8.31 5.57 14.56
N VAL A 316 7.36 6.49 14.74
CA VAL A 316 7.07 7.13 16.03
C VAL A 316 5.65 6.79 16.45
N ASN A 317 5.51 5.94 17.46
CA ASN A 317 4.28 5.62 18.22
C ASN A 317 3.02 5.26 17.40
N ASN A 318 3.17 4.79 16.16
CA ASN A 318 2.09 4.42 15.25
C ASN A 318 2.15 2.91 14.92
N GLN A 319 1.18 2.38 14.16
CA GLN A 319 1.22 0.98 13.69
C GLN A 319 1.83 0.82 12.28
N GLU A 320 2.03 1.91 11.54
CA GLU A 320 2.69 1.91 10.23
C GLU A 320 3.85 2.92 10.22
N PRO A 321 5.02 2.61 9.62
CA PRO A 321 6.03 3.61 9.32
C PRO A 321 5.52 4.65 8.31
N VAL A 322 5.97 5.90 8.41
CA VAL A 322 5.70 6.88 7.34
C VAL A 322 6.58 6.56 6.14
N TRP A 323 5.99 6.52 4.95
CA TRP A 323 6.72 6.24 3.71
C TRP A 323 6.24 7.12 2.55
N TYR A 324 7.14 7.35 1.60
CA TYR A 324 6.90 8.05 0.33
C TYR A 324 7.63 7.31 -0.79
N VAL A 325 6.98 7.19 -1.96
CA VAL A 325 7.62 6.74 -3.19
C VAL A 325 7.12 7.58 -4.38
N GLY A 326 8.06 8.22 -5.07
CA GLY A 326 7.87 8.73 -6.42
C GLY A 326 8.33 7.67 -7.42
N CYS A 327 7.51 7.32 -8.41
CA CYS A 327 7.77 6.20 -9.30
C CYS A 327 7.09 6.33 -10.65
N LYS A 328 7.47 5.45 -11.59
CA LYS A 328 6.68 5.10 -12.76
C LYS A 328 5.90 3.82 -12.49
N THR A 329 4.64 3.76 -12.89
CA THR A 329 3.78 2.57 -12.78
C THR A 329 3.75 1.73 -14.07
N LEU A 330 3.18 0.52 -14.04
CA LEU A 330 3.25 -0.44 -15.18
C LEU A 330 2.40 -0.03 -16.40
N ASP A 331 1.39 0.82 -16.20
CA ASP A 331 0.72 1.59 -17.27
C ASP A 331 1.63 2.62 -17.96
N GLY A 332 2.71 3.01 -17.31
CA GLY A 332 3.63 4.06 -17.74
C GLY A 332 3.31 5.46 -17.21
N GLU A 333 2.36 5.63 -16.28
CA GLU A 333 2.13 6.91 -15.58
C GLU A 333 3.24 7.18 -14.54
N ASP A 334 3.55 8.47 -14.30
CA ASP A 334 4.46 8.89 -13.22
C ASP A 334 3.62 9.23 -11.97
N LYS A 335 3.78 8.49 -10.86
CA LYS A 335 2.95 8.57 -9.64
C LYS A 335 3.72 8.80 -8.35
N GLN A 336 3.05 9.49 -7.42
CA GLN A 336 3.41 9.53 -6.01
C GLN A 336 2.47 8.61 -5.22
N PHE A 337 3.04 7.77 -4.37
CA PHE A 337 2.32 7.08 -3.31
C PHE A 337 2.99 7.40 -1.97
N PHE A 338 2.21 7.53 -0.90
CA PHE A 338 2.70 7.77 0.44
C PHE A 338 1.68 7.27 1.47
N SER A 339 2.11 7.07 2.71
CA SER A 339 1.26 6.66 3.83
C SER A 339 0.26 7.78 4.19
N GLN A 340 -0.81 7.95 3.43
CA GLN A 340 -1.61 9.18 3.35
C GLN A 340 -2.06 9.74 4.71
N THR A 341 -2.59 8.88 5.59
CA THR A 341 -3.02 9.26 6.95
C THR A 341 -1.90 9.83 7.82
N TYR A 342 -0.66 9.37 7.63
CA TYR A 342 0.47 9.73 8.49
C TYR A 342 1.43 10.73 7.85
N PHE A 343 1.60 10.72 6.54
CA PHE A 343 2.49 11.63 5.81
C PHE A 343 1.95 13.07 5.85
N ASP A 344 0.65 13.25 5.59
CA ASP A 344 0.00 14.57 5.60
C ASP A 344 -0.11 15.16 7.01
N VAL A 345 -0.10 14.33 8.06
CA VAL A 345 -0.19 14.73 9.47
C VAL A 345 1.18 15.03 10.09
N ASN A 346 2.19 14.19 9.87
CA ASN A 346 3.52 14.37 10.45
C ASN A 346 4.41 15.33 9.64
N TYR A 347 4.14 15.51 8.35
CA TYR A 347 4.95 16.32 7.44
C TYR A 347 4.10 17.27 6.57
N PRO A 348 3.24 18.12 7.16
CA PRO A 348 2.22 18.88 6.43
C PRO A 348 2.78 19.87 5.39
N ASP A 349 3.94 20.50 5.67
CA ASP A 349 4.56 21.44 4.73
C ASP A 349 5.28 20.72 3.57
N LEU A 350 5.92 19.58 3.85
CA LEU A 350 6.47 18.68 2.82
C LEU A 350 5.37 18.13 1.91
N ALA A 351 4.23 17.74 2.50
CA ALA A 351 3.06 17.29 1.77
C ALA A 351 2.47 18.41 0.88
N ARG A 352 2.32 19.62 1.42
CA ARG A 352 1.85 20.78 0.64
C ARG A 352 2.80 21.13 -0.50
N TRP A 353 4.11 21.09 -0.24
CA TRP A 353 5.14 21.40 -1.23
C TRP A 353 5.21 20.33 -2.33
N SER A 354 5.28 19.05 -1.99
CA SER A 354 5.33 17.94 -2.97
C SER A 354 4.07 17.83 -3.82
N LYS A 355 2.90 18.24 -3.30
CA LYS A 355 1.64 18.34 -4.06
C LYS A 355 1.52 19.61 -4.93
N SER A 356 2.46 20.56 -4.84
CA SER A 356 2.35 21.86 -5.53
C SER A 356 2.80 21.88 -7.01
N PHE A 357 3.33 20.77 -7.54
CA PHE A 357 3.75 20.65 -8.94
C PHE A 357 3.46 19.28 -9.54
N SER A 358 2.96 19.25 -10.78
CA SER A 358 2.45 18.02 -11.43
C SER A 358 3.51 16.93 -11.68
N ASN A 359 4.77 17.31 -11.94
CA ASN A 359 5.85 16.36 -12.21
C ASN A 359 6.52 15.80 -10.92
N ALA A 360 5.93 16.03 -9.74
CA ALA A 360 6.57 15.73 -8.47
C ALA A 360 6.86 14.23 -8.26
N ALA A 361 6.11 13.33 -8.90
CA ALA A 361 6.43 11.89 -8.92
C ALA A 361 7.85 11.57 -9.37
N ARG A 362 8.37 12.33 -10.34
CA ARG A 362 9.64 12.04 -11.02
C ARG A 362 10.77 13.01 -10.66
N SER A 363 10.44 14.24 -10.28
CA SER A 363 11.44 15.27 -9.95
C SER A 363 11.64 15.51 -8.46
N CYS A 364 10.77 15.00 -7.58
CA CYS A 364 10.88 15.18 -6.13
C CYS A 364 11.71 14.06 -5.47
N PHE A 365 12.85 14.44 -4.89
CA PHE A 365 13.64 13.59 -4.02
C PHE A 365 13.36 13.98 -2.56
N ILE A 366 13.09 12.99 -1.71
CA ILE A 366 12.79 13.16 -0.29
C ILE A 366 13.72 12.26 0.52
N THR A 367 14.24 12.80 1.62
CA THR A 367 15.07 12.10 2.61
C THR A 367 14.57 12.44 4.00
N PHE A 368 14.41 11.43 4.85
CA PHE A 368 14.08 11.58 6.26
C PHE A 368 15.30 11.31 7.13
N GLY A 369 15.44 12.06 8.23
CA GLY A 369 16.46 11.89 9.25
C GLY A 369 15.87 11.55 10.62
N GLN A 370 16.67 11.71 11.68
CA GLN A 370 16.20 11.54 13.06
C GLN A 370 15.21 12.66 13.46
N ASN A 371 14.40 12.45 14.51
CA ASN A 371 13.59 13.50 15.16
C ASN A 371 12.65 14.28 14.22
N PHE A 372 11.95 13.59 13.31
CA PHE A 372 11.11 14.19 12.25
C PHE A 372 11.84 15.15 11.29
N SER A 373 13.18 15.16 11.27
CA SER A 373 13.91 15.93 10.27
C SER A 373 13.69 15.38 8.86
N TYR A 374 13.64 16.27 7.89
CA TYR A 374 13.55 15.92 6.48
C TYR A 374 14.24 16.95 5.60
N PHE A 375 14.69 16.49 4.44
CA PHE A 375 15.10 17.33 3.32
C PHE A 375 14.39 16.85 2.06
N ALA A 376 13.88 17.77 1.26
CA ALA A 376 13.35 17.45 -0.06
C ALA A 376 13.76 18.50 -1.09
N CYS A 377 14.04 18.06 -2.31
CA CYS A 377 14.45 18.90 -3.42
C CYS A 377 13.82 18.45 -4.75
N ALA A 378 13.69 19.41 -5.66
CA ALA A 378 13.26 19.13 -7.02
C ALA A 378 13.93 20.10 -8.00
N GLN A 379 14.48 19.56 -9.08
CA GLN A 379 15.23 20.34 -10.07
C GLN A 379 14.33 21.43 -10.69
N GLY A 380 14.79 22.68 -10.62
CA GLY A 380 14.01 23.84 -11.06
C GLY A 380 12.84 24.25 -10.15
N ARG A 381 12.69 23.63 -8.96
CA ARG A 381 11.65 23.94 -7.96
C ARG A 381 12.22 24.30 -6.57
N GLY A 382 13.53 24.25 -6.40
CA GLY A 382 14.21 24.51 -5.14
C GLY A 382 14.12 23.33 -4.16
N SER A 383 14.14 23.64 -2.87
CA SER A 383 14.15 22.67 -1.78
C SER A 383 13.39 23.17 -0.56
N ILE A 384 12.92 22.23 0.25
CA ILE A 384 12.25 22.44 1.53
C ILE A 384 12.83 21.47 2.56
N TRP A 385 12.92 21.88 3.82
CA TRP A 385 13.48 21.07 4.89
C TRP A 385 12.90 21.47 6.24
N ALA A 386 13.00 20.58 7.23
CA ALA A 386 12.80 20.90 8.64
C ALA A 386 13.74 20.04 9.49
N GLY A 387 14.17 20.56 10.65
CA GLY A 387 14.94 19.81 11.66
C GLY A 387 16.33 19.30 11.23
N ILE A 388 16.83 19.71 10.07
CA ILE A 388 18.15 19.29 9.55
C ILE A 388 19.31 19.91 10.37
N PRO A 389 20.54 19.34 10.29
CA PRO A 389 21.74 19.93 10.87
C PRO A 389 21.95 21.39 10.43
N SER A 390 22.38 22.26 11.35
CA SER A 390 22.47 23.71 11.13
C SER A 390 23.63 24.12 10.21
N ASP A 391 24.65 23.29 10.11
CA ASP A 391 25.77 23.39 9.17
C ASP A 391 25.37 22.94 7.76
N LEU A 392 24.60 21.85 7.62
CA LEU A 392 23.93 21.51 6.36
C LEU A 392 22.98 22.63 5.92
N GLU A 393 22.17 23.16 6.83
CA GLU A 393 21.29 24.29 6.55
C GLU A 393 22.08 25.53 6.09
N ALA A 394 23.21 25.83 6.74
CA ALA A 394 24.11 26.90 6.31
C ALA A 394 24.78 26.61 4.95
N LYS A 395 25.04 25.33 4.61
CA LYS A 395 25.59 24.92 3.31
C LYS A 395 24.58 25.11 2.19
N VAL A 396 23.33 24.69 2.39
CA VAL A 396 22.20 24.89 1.46
C VAL A 396 21.87 26.39 1.37
N ARG A 397 21.79 27.08 2.51
CA ARG A 397 21.66 28.55 2.68
C ARG A 397 22.60 29.36 1.75
N LYS A 398 23.80 28.86 1.51
CA LYS A 398 24.88 29.54 0.75
C LYS A 398 25.00 29.07 -0.71
N SER A 399 24.17 28.13 -1.16
CA SER A 399 24.21 27.62 -2.54
C SER A 399 23.07 28.16 -3.38
N ASN A 400 23.39 28.66 -4.57
CA ASN A 400 22.41 29.02 -5.60
C ASN A 400 21.91 27.78 -6.37
N GLU A 401 22.46 26.59 -6.10
CA GLU A 401 22.12 25.34 -6.78
C GLU A 401 21.31 24.42 -5.87
N THR A 402 20.22 23.89 -6.41
CA THR A 402 19.41 22.85 -5.76
C THR A 402 20.18 21.52 -5.77
N PRO A 403 20.43 20.88 -4.60
CA PRO A 403 21.07 19.56 -4.55
C PRO A 403 20.29 18.48 -5.32
N THR A 404 21.00 17.48 -5.85
CA THR A 404 20.41 16.32 -6.53
C THR A 404 20.31 15.09 -5.64
N CYS A 405 21.10 15.03 -4.58
CA CYS A 405 20.99 14.01 -3.52
C CYS A 405 21.39 14.65 -2.19
N VAL A 406 20.59 14.41 -1.14
CA VAL A 406 20.90 14.74 0.25
C VAL A 406 20.51 13.55 1.10
N SER A 407 21.38 13.15 2.02
CA SER A 407 21.17 11.99 2.90
C SER A 407 21.43 12.39 4.35
N LEU A 408 20.52 12.00 5.25
CA LEU A 408 20.50 12.38 6.67
C LEU A 408 20.74 11.13 7.52
N GLY A 409 21.86 11.11 8.24
CA GLY A 409 22.30 10.00 9.07
C GLY A 409 22.01 10.19 10.56
N ALA A 410 22.36 9.16 11.33
CA ALA A 410 22.38 9.25 12.79
C ALA A 410 23.35 10.34 13.28
N LYS A 411 23.07 10.93 14.44
CA LYS A 411 23.96 11.88 15.14
C LYS A 411 24.30 13.13 14.32
N ASN A 412 23.30 13.66 13.60
CA ASN A 412 23.40 14.83 12.72
C ASN A 412 24.32 14.69 11.50
N ALA A 413 24.90 13.51 11.24
CA ALA A 413 25.70 13.28 10.03
C ALA A 413 24.88 13.53 8.75
N TRP A 414 25.50 14.11 7.73
CA TRP A 414 24.85 14.42 6.46
C TRP A 414 25.79 14.29 5.25
N PHE A 415 25.19 13.99 4.10
CA PHE A 415 25.83 14.02 2.78
C PHE A 415 24.98 14.85 1.82
N LEU A 416 25.62 15.56 0.89
CA LEU A 416 25.00 16.39 -0.13
C LEU A 416 25.79 16.32 -1.45
N MET A 417 25.08 16.20 -2.57
CA MET A 417 25.63 16.27 -3.93
C MET A 417 24.86 17.29 -4.79
N TYR A 418 25.60 18.08 -5.57
CA TYR A 418 25.07 19.07 -6.51
C TYR A 418 24.91 18.50 -7.94
N PRO A 419 24.19 19.19 -8.86
CA PRO A 419 24.01 18.73 -10.24
C PRO A 419 25.33 18.51 -11.00
N ASP A 420 26.36 19.29 -10.68
CA ASP A 420 27.71 19.21 -11.26
C ASP A 420 28.64 18.19 -10.60
N ARG A 421 28.08 17.29 -9.77
CA ARG A 421 28.80 16.27 -8.98
C ARG A 421 29.75 16.81 -7.91
N ARG A 422 29.75 18.11 -7.58
CA ARG A 422 30.41 18.56 -6.34
C ARG A 422 29.74 17.90 -5.13
N LEU A 423 30.58 17.42 -4.22
CA LEU A 423 30.17 16.76 -2.99
C LEU A 423 30.44 17.66 -1.78
N ALA A 424 29.59 17.53 -0.75
CA ALA A 424 29.82 18.09 0.57
C ALA A 424 29.22 17.15 1.62
N TRP A 425 29.92 16.93 2.72
CA TRP A 425 29.46 16.08 3.81
C TRP A 425 30.12 16.52 5.12
N ASP A 426 29.45 16.26 6.24
CA ASP A 426 30.07 16.12 7.54
C ASP A 426 29.39 14.94 8.24
N PHE A 427 30.20 14.02 8.77
CA PHE A 427 29.72 12.84 9.48
C PHE A 427 29.96 12.90 10.99
N HIS A 428 30.52 14.01 11.49
CA HIS A 428 30.79 14.28 12.90
C HIS A 428 31.51 13.13 13.65
N GLY A 429 32.43 12.43 12.95
CA GLY A 429 33.19 11.29 13.48
C GLY A 429 32.58 9.90 13.23
N HIS A 430 31.40 9.83 12.61
CA HIS A 430 30.73 8.59 12.23
C HIS A 430 30.97 8.21 10.75
N TYR A 431 30.44 7.07 10.30
CA TYR A 431 30.55 6.56 8.92
C TYR A 431 31.98 6.57 8.39
N SER A 432 32.93 6.20 9.26
CA SER A 432 34.37 6.33 9.05
C SER A 432 34.85 5.69 7.73
N ILE A 433 34.30 4.52 7.40
CA ILE A 433 34.56 3.77 6.18
C ILE A 433 34.03 4.52 4.94
N LEU A 434 32.83 5.12 5.03
CA LEU A 434 32.27 5.94 3.95
C LEU A 434 33.09 7.21 3.73
N ASN A 435 33.54 7.88 4.79
CA ASN A 435 34.41 9.06 4.67
C ASN A 435 35.67 8.72 3.85
N LYS A 436 36.35 7.61 4.17
CA LYS A 436 37.48 7.13 3.38
C LYS A 436 37.07 6.84 1.92
N ILE A 437 35.96 6.14 1.70
CA ILE A 437 35.46 5.83 0.34
C ILE A 437 35.18 7.09 -0.49
N ILE A 438 34.70 8.19 0.12
CA ILE A 438 34.44 9.45 -0.58
C ILE A 438 35.75 10.20 -0.88
N VAL A 439 36.72 10.19 0.06
CA VAL A 439 38.05 10.82 -0.12
C VAL A 439 38.88 10.08 -1.17
N ASP A 440 38.84 8.75 -1.18
CA ASP A 440 39.56 7.89 -2.14
C ASP A 440 38.90 7.86 -3.54
N ALA A 441 37.72 8.48 -3.73
CA ALA A 441 36.97 8.44 -4.99
C ALA A 441 37.45 9.51 -5.98
N ALA A 442 37.59 9.12 -7.26
CA ALA A 442 37.87 10.07 -8.32
C ALA A 442 36.75 11.13 -8.45
N PRO A 443 37.05 12.40 -8.77
CA PRO A 443 36.05 13.46 -8.91
C PRO A 443 34.93 13.08 -9.88
N GLY A 444 33.68 13.23 -9.44
CA GLY A 444 32.50 12.88 -10.23
C GLY A 444 32.17 11.37 -10.33
N ALA A 445 32.99 10.48 -9.77
CA ALA A 445 32.76 9.03 -9.84
C ALA A 445 31.55 8.56 -9.00
N ILE A 446 31.18 9.28 -7.93
CA ILE A 446 30.03 8.95 -7.08
C ILE A 446 28.74 9.43 -7.74
N THR A 447 27.75 8.54 -7.85
CA THR A 447 26.45 8.84 -8.47
C THR A 447 25.28 8.90 -7.47
N TYR A 448 25.39 8.25 -6.31
CA TYR A 448 24.39 8.26 -5.23
C TYR A 448 25.03 7.82 -3.90
N VAL A 449 24.57 8.39 -2.77
CA VAL A 449 24.95 7.98 -1.41
C VAL A 449 23.72 8.02 -0.50
N ALA A 450 23.49 6.94 0.24
CA ALA A 450 22.55 6.86 1.35
C ALA A 450 23.30 6.51 2.65
N ILE A 451 22.92 7.17 3.75
CA ILE A 451 23.38 6.87 5.12
C ILE A 451 22.18 6.64 6.02
N SER A 452 22.30 5.74 7.00
CA SER A 452 21.18 5.35 7.86
C SER A 452 20.92 6.35 8.98
N PRO A 453 19.71 6.91 9.12
CA PRO A 453 19.35 7.70 10.30
C PRO A 453 19.27 6.86 11.60
N TYR A 454 19.42 5.54 11.53
CA TYR A 454 19.29 4.64 12.68
C TYR A 454 20.60 3.97 13.12
N HIS A 455 21.65 3.96 12.28
CA HIS A 455 22.91 3.28 12.61
C HIS A 455 24.13 3.99 12.03
N GLN A 456 25.05 4.37 12.94
CA GLN A 456 26.16 5.30 12.69
C GLN A 456 27.25 4.83 11.70
N GLU A 457 27.25 3.54 11.30
CA GLU A 457 28.16 3.02 10.27
C GLU A 457 27.43 2.40 9.06
N HIS A 458 26.09 2.49 8.98
CA HIS A 458 25.35 1.90 7.84
C HIS A 458 25.22 2.87 6.68
N PHE A 459 25.68 2.43 5.51
CA PHE A 459 25.65 3.24 4.28
C PHE A 459 25.55 2.37 3.02
N PHE A 460 25.16 3.02 1.93
CA PHE A 460 25.23 2.52 0.56
C PHE A 460 25.72 3.65 -0.36
N VAL A 461 26.69 3.37 -1.23
CA VAL A 461 27.19 4.30 -2.24
C VAL A 461 27.30 3.60 -3.59
N ALA A 462 26.83 4.27 -4.64
CA ALA A 462 26.92 3.82 -6.02
C ALA A 462 27.83 4.74 -6.83
N PHE A 463 28.50 4.16 -7.83
CA PHE A 463 29.48 4.82 -8.68
C PHE A 463 29.05 4.85 -10.15
N HIS A 464 29.73 5.65 -10.98
CA HIS A 464 29.37 5.86 -12.39
C HIS A 464 29.62 4.61 -13.26
N ASP A 465 30.58 3.76 -12.89
CA ASP A 465 30.82 2.45 -13.52
C ASP A 465 29.77 1.39 -13.15
N GLY A 466 28.77 1.74 -12.32
CA GLY A 466 27.77 0.83 -11.78
C GLY A 466 28.31 -0.10 -10.69
N SER A 467 29.52 0.13 -10.17
CA SER A 467 29.95 -0.50 -8.93
C SER A 467 29.22 0.11 -7.72
N VAL A 468 29.21 -0.64 -6.62
CA VAL A 468 28.59 -0.24 -5.35
C VAL A 468 29.50 -0.62 -4.18
N LYS A 469 29.47 0.16 -3.11
CA LYS A 469 30.04 -0.19 -1.81
C LYS A 469 29.00 0.08 -0.72
N TYR A 470 28.97 -0.74 0.31
CA TYR A 470 27.98 -0.62 1.39
C TYR A 470 28.53 -1.18 2.70
N ASN A 471 27.89 -0.80 3.81
CA ASN A 471 28.08 -1.45 5.10
C ASN A 471 26.72 -1.64 5.77
N PHE A 472 26.43 -2.89 6.17
CA PHE A 472 25.26 -3.25 6.99
C PHE A 472 25.66 -4.15 8.17
N GLN A 473 26.93 -4.10 8.62
CA GLN A 473 27.42 -4.88 9.75
C GLN A 473 26.59 -4.59 11.01
N GLY A 474 26.13 -5.65 11.68
CA GLY A 474 25.19 -5.54 12.82
C GLY A 474 23.71 -5.47 12.42
N GLY A 475 23.38 -5.35 11.12
CA GLY A 475 22.03 -5.61 10.61
C GLY A 475 21.72 -7.12 10.54
N PRO A 476 20.45 -7.50 10.30
CA PRO A 476 20.06 -8.90 10.15
C PRO A 476 20.89 -9.64 9.09
N PRO A 477 21.45 -10.84 9.36
CA PRO A 477 22.28 -11.59 8.40
C PRO A 477 21.58 -11.90 7.05
N GLN A 478 20.24 -11.91 7.07
CA GLN A 478 19.38 -12.06 5.90
C GLN A 478 19.58 -10.91 4.90
N TRP A 479 19.82 -9.68 5.36
CA TRP A 479 20.05 -8.52 4.50
C TRP A 479 21.32 -8.70 3.66
N THR A 480 22.43 -9.18 4.25
CA THR A 480 23.67 -9.46 3.50
C THR A 480 23.45 -10.52 2.42
N THR A 481 22.63 -11.53 2.71
CA THR A 481 22.28 -12.60 1.74
C THR A 481 21.49 -12.03 0.56
N LEU A 482 20.42 -11.28 0.84
CA LEU A 482 19.57 -10.64 -0.18
C LEU A 482 20.33 -9.63 -1.04
N MET A 483 21.19 -8.81 -0.43
CA MET A 483 21.99 -7.83 -1.15
C MET A 483 23.02 -8.50 -2.07
N ASN A 484 23.68 -9.58 -1.61
CA ASN A 484 24.58 -10.36 -2.45
C ASN A 484 23.85 -11.02 -3.64
N GLU A 485 22.60 -11.49 -3.46
CA GLU A 485 21.76 -12.01 -4.55
C GLU A 485 21.46 -10.92 -5.59
N VAL A 486 20.97 -9.74 -5.16
CA VAL A 486 20.66 -8.60 -6.05
C VAL A 486 21.90 -8.12 -6.79
N PHE A 487 23.05 -7.97 -6.13
CA PHE A 487 24.28 -7.54 -6.77
C PHE A 487 24.87 -8.61 -7.69
N SER A 488 24.68 -9.89 -7.41
CA SER A 488 25.03 -10.97 -8.34
C SER A 488 24.22 -10.87 -9.64
N ILE A 489 22.91 -10.63 -9.53
CA ILE A 489 22.02 -10.41 -10.68
C ILE A 489 22.45 -9.17 -11.50
N TRP A 490 22.74 -8.03 -10.84
CA TRP A 490 23.23 -6.82 -11.52
C TRP A 490 24.59 -7.05 -12.20
N ASN A 491 25.51 -7.78 -11.57
CA ASN A 491 26.80 -8.12 -12.17
C ASN A 491 26.65 -9.02 -13.42
N ALA A 492 25.78 -10.03 -13.34
CA ALA A 492 25.46 -10.88 -14.50
C ALA A 492 24.82 -10.09 -15.65
N GLN A 493 23.93 -9.13 -15.34
CA GLN A 493 23.32 -8.25 -16.34
C GLN A 493 24.35 -7.33 -17.02
N ARG A 494 25.30 -6.75 -16.27
CA ARG A 494 26.39 -5.93 -16.84
C ARG A 494 27.27 -6.72 -17.80
N LEU A 495 27.69 -7.93 -17.40
CA LEU A 495 28.49 -8.82 -18.26
C LEU A 495 27.73 -9.27 -19.51
N GLY A 496 26.44 -9.56 -19.38
CA GLY A 496 25.58 -9.90 -20.51
C GLY A 496 25.45 -8.77 -21.54
N GLN A 497 25.30 -7.52 -21.10
CA GLN A 497 25.20 -6.36 -22.01
C GLN A 497 26.52 -6.11 -22.78
N GLN A 498 27.68 -6.33 -22.17
CA GLN A 498 28.97 -6.17 -22.85
C GLN A 498 29.16 -7.17 -24.00
N HIS A 499 28.67 -8.41 -23.87
CA HIS A 499 28.73 -9.41 -24.94
C HIS A 499 27.85 -9.06 -26.16
N VAL A 500 26.71 -8.38 -25.97
CA VAL A 500 25.85 -7.95 -27.09
C VAL A 500 26.53 -6.86 -27.92
N ILE A 501 27.28 -5.96 -27.29
CA ILE A 501 27.97 -4.85 -27.97
C ILE A 501 29.19 -5.34 -28.77
N ASN A 502 29.92 -6.34 -28.26
CA ASN A 502 31.15 -6.86 -28.88
C ASN A 502 30.93 -8.07 -29.80
N SER A 503 29.67 -8.46 -30.07
CA SER A 503 29.37 -9.50 -31.05
C SER A 503 29.50 -8.93 -32.47
N PRO A 504 30.45 -9.39 -33.32
CA PRO A 504 30.56 -8.88 -34.68
C PRO A 504 29.28 -9.19 -35.45
N SER A 505 28.67 -8.17 -36.06
CA SER A 505 27.44 -8.32 -36.82
C SER A 505 27.67 -9.21 -38.04
N ALA A 506 27.22 -10.45 -37.95
CA ALA A 506 27.23 -11.39 -39.07
C ALA A 506 26.44 -10.78 -40.23
N GLN A 507 27.16 -10.32 -41.26
CA GLN A 507 26.57 -9.71 -42.43
C GLN A 507 25.70 -10.75 -43.15
N ALA A 508 24.38 -10.62 -43.00
CA ALA A 508 23.44 -11.42 -43.78
C ALA A 508 23.70 -11.14 -45.26
N GLN A 509 24.18 -12.15 -46.00
CA GLN A 509 24.46 -12.04 -47.42
C GLN A 509 23.16 -11.80 -48.17
N VAL A 510 22.93 -10.56 -48.60
CA VAL A 510 21.75 -10.17 -49.36
C VAL A 510 21.84 -10.80 -50.75
N ALA A 511 20.95 -11.76 -51.03
CA ALA A 511 20.86 -12.36 -52.36
C ALA A 511 20.48 -11.29 -53.40
N PRO A 512 21.17 -11.20 -54.55
CA PRO A 512 20.97 -10.12 -55.51
C PRO A 512 19.70 -10.31 -56.34
N TYR A 513 18.57 -9.78 -55.85
CA TYR A 513 17.36 -9.61 -56.64
C TYR A 513 17.40 -8.27 -57.40
N ALA A 514 17.11 -8.32 -58.70
CA ALA A 514 17.20 -7.17 -59.59
C ALA A 514 16.12 -6.11 -59.31
N HIS A 515 16.54 -4.86 -59.09
CA HIS A 515 15.62 -3.73 -59.00
C HIS A 515 15.10 -3.33 -60.39
N VAL A 516 13.81 -3.58 -60.64
CA VAL A 516 13.04 -2.85 -61.67
C VAL A 516 12.44 -1.62 -61.00
N HIS A 517 12.69 -0.42 -61.55
CA HIS A 517 12.08 0.82 -61.08
C HIS A 517 10.65 1.02 -61.63
N PRO A 518 9.69 1.37 -60.77
CA PRO A 518 8.56 2.23 -61.13
C PRO A 518 8.87 3.67 -60.72
N GLN A 519 8.72 4.63 -61.63
CA GLN A 519 8.84 6.06 -61.30
C GLN A 519 7.67 6.51 -60.41
N ARG A 520 7.95 7.24 -59.33
CA ARG A 520 6.90 8.01 -58.62
C ARG A 520 6.68 9.33 -59.33
N LEU A 521 5.49 9.50 -59.92
CA LEU A 521 5.02 10.77 -60.43
C LEU A 521 4.74 11.75 -59.27
N HIS A 522 5.14 13.01 -59.44
CA HIS A 522 4.76 14.10 -58.55
C HIS A 522 3.34 14.57 -58.89
N THR A 523 2.41 14.51 -57.94
CA THR A 523 1.10 15.17 -58.04
C THR A 523 1.21 16.62 -57.57
N PRO A 524 0.80 17.63 -58.36
CA PRO A 524 0.84 19.03 -57.97
C PRO A 524 -0.25 19.38 -56.95
N VAL A 525 0.00 20.38 -56.11
CA VAL A 525 -0.99 20.95 -55.19
C VAL A 525 -1.98 21.80 -55.99
N HIS A 526 -3.26 21.43 -55.97
CA HIS A 526 -4.31 22.20 -56.64
C HIS A 526 -4.96 23.19 -55.66
N LEU A 527 -5.09 24.45 -56.09
CA LEU A 527 -5.84 25.47 -55.36
C LEU A 527 -7.35 25.14 -55.36
N GLN A 528 -8.04 25.45 -54.25
CA GLN A 528 -9.51 25.52 -54.19
C GLN A 528 -9.98 26.98 -54.06
N PRO A 529 -11.22 27.31 -54.49
CA PRO A 529 -11.67 28.70 -54.60
C PRO A 529 -12.12 29.30 -53.26
N GLN A 530 -12.02 30.62 -53.14
CA GLN A 530 -12.77 31.38 -52.14
C GLN A 530 -14.24 31.50 -52.60
N SER A 531 -15.18 31.24 -51.68
CA SER A 531 -16.60 31.53 -51.86
C SER A 531 -17.12 32.34 -50.67
N ASN A 532 -17.66 33.54 -50.94
CA ASN A 532 -18.22 34.40 -49.90
C ASN A 532 -19.44 33.76 -49.22
N GLY A 533 -19.46 33.76 -47.89
CA GLY A 533 -20.56 33.26 -47.06
C GLY A 533 -20.85 34.20 -45.89
N VAL A 534 -21.58 35.29 -46.16
CA VAL A 534 -21.98 36.27 -45.13
C VAL A 534 -23.27 35.80 -44.46
N PHE A 535 -23.18 35.25 -43.25
CA PHE A 535 -24.32 35.13 -42.32
C PHE A 535 -23.87 35.39 -40.87
N GLY A 536 -24.80 35.90 -40.07
CA GLY A 536 -24.49 36.60 -38.81
C GLY A 536 -24.16 35.73 -37.60
N VAL A 537 -23.32 36.26 -36.72
CA VAL A 537 -23.06 35.71 -35.38
C VAL A 537 -24.20 36.08 -34.43
N PRO A 538 -24.78 35.15 -33.66
CA PRO A 538 -25.79 35.48 -32.65
C PRO A 538 -25.16 36.18 -31.43
N PRO A 539 -25.81 37.20 -30.83
CA PRO A 539 -25.26 37.92 -29.69
C PRO A 539 -25.24 37.05 -28.41
N SER A 540 -24.16 37.14 -27.65
CA SER A 540 -24.07 36.54 -26.31
C SER A 540 -25.03 37.23 -25.33
N PRO A 541 -25.64 36.50 -24.39
CA PRO A 541 -26.54 37.09 -23.40
C PRO A 541 -25.78 38.03 -22.45
N ILE A 542 -26.38 39.20 -22.19
CA ILE A 542 -25.83 40.21 -21.27
C ILE A 542 -25.87 39.68 -19.83
N ALA A 543 -24.72 39.68 -19.16
CA ALA A 543 -24.63 39.35 -17.75
C ALA A 543 -25.24 40.49 -16.90
N ILE A 544 -26.35 40.23 -16.22
CA ILE A 544 -26.97 41.17 -15.29
C ILE A 544 -26.15 41.21 -14.00
N HIS A 545 -25.48 42.32 -13.73
CA HIS A 545 -24.86 42.58 -12.43
C HIS A 545 -25.95 42.69 -11.34
N GLN A 546 -26.02 41.70 -10.46
CA GLN A 546 -26.66 41.86 -9.15
C GLN A 546 -25.66 42.48 -8.16
N PRO A 547 -26.05 43.47 -7.34
CA PRO A 547 -25.23 43.95 -6.23
C PRO A 547 -25.13 42.89 -5.12
N PRO A 548 -24.03 42.85 -4.34
CA PRO A 548 -23.89 41.90 -3.24
C PRO A 548 -24.88 42.21 -2.10
N PRO A 549 -25.37 41.19 -1.37
CA PRO A 549 -26.20 41.39 -0.18
C PRO A 549 -25.39 42.01 0.98
N PRO A 550 -26.02 42.78 1.88
CA PRO A 550 -25.35 43.38 3.03
C PRO A 550 -24.92 42.32 4.05
N PRO A 551 -23.80 42.55 4.79
CA PRO A 551 -23.32 41.61 5.80
C PRO A 551 -24.22 41.58 7.04
N ALA A 552 -24.54 40.39 7.53
CA ALA A 552 -25.20 40.20 8.82
C ALA A 552 -24.21 40.41 9.99
N PRO A 553 -24.62 41.02 11.11
CA PRO A 553 -23.74 41.28 12.24
C PRO A 553 -23.55 40.05 13.15
N ASN A 554 -22.43 40.07 13.89
CA ASN A 554 -22.13 39.26 15.08
C ASN A 554 -21.90 37.75 14.88
N THR A 555 -20.63 37.37 14.73
CA THR A 555 -20.10 36.07 15.19
C THR A 555 -18.66 36.30 15.69
N PRO A 556 -18.27 35.83 16.89
CA PRO A 556 -16.99 36.22 17.50
C PRO A 556 -15.78 35.60 16.82
N MET A 557 -14.69 36.37 16.71
CA MET A 557 -13.39 35.86 16.23
C MET A 557 -12.73 34.95 17.27
N ASN A 558 -12.44 33.71 16.88
CA ASN A 558 -11.40 32.92 17.54
C ASN A 558 -10.02 33.38 17.04
N GLN A 559 -9.20 33.95 17.93
CA GLN A 559 -7.82 34.31 17.63
C GLN A 559 -6.94 33.06 17.56
N TYR A 560 -6.73 32.52 16.37
CA TYR A 560 -5.71 31.47 16.15
C TYR A 560 -4.33 32.09 15.94
N ILE A 561 -3.42 31.85 16.87
CA ILE A 561 -2.02 32.29 16.78
C ILE A 561 -1.31 31.45 15.71
N GLN A 562 -0.74 32.10 14.69
CA GLN A 562 0.09 31.42 13.69
C GLN A 562 1.49 31.15 14.26
N PRO A 563 2.05 29.93 14.10
CA PRO A 563 3.48 29.71 14.25
C PRO A 563 4.25 30.38 13.10
N ALA A 564 5.51 30.75 13.34
CA ALA A 564 6.32 31.50 12.40
C ALA A 564 6.57 30.74 11.08
N GLN A 565 6.47 31.45 9.95
CA GLN A 565 6.71 30.88 8.62
C GLN A 565 8.20 30.55 8.43
N GLN A 566 8.50 29.29 8.09
CA GLN A 566 9.83 28.89 7.62
C GLN A 566 9.95 29.16 6.12
N GLY A 567 10.99 29.88 5.72
CA GLY A 567 11.10 30.45 4.38
C GLY A 567 11.49 29.43 3.29
N ALA A 568 10.59 29.20 2.33
CA ALA A 568 10.92 28.51 1.09
C ALA A 568 11.81 29.41 0.21
N VAL A 569 13.03 28.96 -0.11
CA VAL A 569 13.98 29.74 -0.91
C VAL A 569 13.62 29.66 -2.39
N GLN A 570 13.07 30.75 -2.94
CA GLN A 570 12.91 30.93 -4.38
C GLN A 570 14.25 31.40 -4.98
N ASN A 571 14.61 30.84 -6.14
CA ASN A 571 15.94 31.03 -6.72
C ASN A 571 15.95 32.20 -7.72
N VAL A 572 16.86 33.16 -7.56
CA VAL A 572 17.00 34.34 -8.42
C VAL A 572 18.38 34.33 -9.06
N SER A 573 18.44 34.23 -10.38
CA SER A 573 19.67 33.95 -11.14
C SER A 573 20.50 35.20 -11.45
N PHE A 574 21.77 35.18 -11.04
CA PHE A 574 22.81 36.12 -11.49
C PHE A 574 24.04 35.36 -12.02
N PRO A 575 24.74 35.88 -13.06
CA PRO A 575 25.93 35.24 -13.60
C PRO A 575 27.18 35.54 -12.76
N TYR A 576 28.03 34.55 -12.52
CA TYR A 576 29.36 34.74 -11.92
C TYR A 576 30.43 33.82 -12.54
N LYS A 577 31.70 34.13 -12.30
CA LYS A 577 32.87 33.60 -13.03
C LYS A 577 33.76 32.75 -12.11
N ALA A 578 34.26 31.62 -12.59
CA ALA A 578 35.02 30.67 -11.78
C ALA A 578 36.50 31.08 -11.57
N PRO A 579 37.10 30.76 -10.40
CA PRO A 579 38.55 30.77 -10.18
C PRO A 579 39.17 29.36 -10.29
N GLU A 580 40.34 29.26 -10.90
CA GLU A 580 41.18 28.04 -10.91
C GLU A 580 42.07 27.99 -9.67
N HIS A 581 42.30 26.82 -9.07
CA HIS A 581 43.42 26.55 -8.15
C HIS A 581 43.97 25.13 -8.39
N GLY A 582 45.30 24.97 -8.29
CA GLY A 582 46.03 23.82 -8.82
C GLY A 582 46.18 22.60 -7.89
N ILE A 583 46.68 21.50 -8.47
CA ILE A 583 46.92 20.21 -7.83
C ILE A 583 48.42 20.04 -7.51
N SER A 584 48.74 19.38 -6.39
CA SER A 584 50.04 18.76 -6.14
C SER A 584 49.84 17.29 -5.81
N MET A 585 50.67 16.39 -6.35
CA MET A 585 50.55 14.93 -6.16
C MET A 585 51.89 14.30 -5.74
N ILE A 586 51.87 13.49 -4.69
CA ILE A 586 52.81 12.39 -4.42
C ILE A 586 51.99 11.19 -3.85
N PRO A 587 52.28 9.91 -4.16
CA PRO A 587 51.31 8.80 -4.03
C PRO A 587 51.75 7.64 -3.10
N VAL A 588 50.96 6.54 -3.10
CA VAL A 588 51.29 5.16 -2.63
C VAL A 588 51.28 4.99 -1.08
N GLU A 589 50.78 3.91 -0.44
CA GLU A 589 50.29 2.58 -0.88
C GLU A 589 49.06 2.08 -0.07
N LEU A 590 48.47 0.93 -0.45
CA LEU A 590 47.41 0.22 0.29
C LEU A 590 47.79 -1.25 0.55
N PRO A 591 47.65 -1.78 1.80
CA PRO A 591 47.63 -3.22 2.04
C PRO A 591 46.23 -3.79 1.76
N GLY A 592 46.17 -4.85 0.94
CA GLY A 592 44.94 -5.56 0.57
C GLY A 592 44.63 -6.78 1.44
N ASP A 593 43.64 -7.57 0.99
CA ASP A 593 43.05 -8.69 1.71
C ASP A 593 44.05 -9.74 2.24
N THR A 594 43.89 -10.11 3.51
CA THR A 594 44.41 -11.39 4.04
C THR A 594 43.43 -11.98 5.07
N ILE A 595 42.81 -13.11 4.71
CA ILE A 595 41.94 -13.87 5.61
C ILE A 595 42.83 -14.67 6.57
N ALA A 596 42.85 -14.29 7.85
CA ALA A 596 43.57 -15.03 8.88
C ALA A 596 42.79 -16.30 9.31
N PRO A 597 43.45 -17.47 9.48
CA PRO A 597 42.79 -18.69 9.93
C PRO A 597 42.51 -18.68 11.45
N LEU A 598 41.51 -19.45 11.89
CA LEU A 598 41.16 -19.59 13.30
C LEU A 598 42.33 -20.14 14.14
N PRO A 599 42.59 -19.60 15.35
CA PRO A 599 43.51 -20.21 16.31
C PRO A 599 42.91 -21.49 16.90
N LYS A 600 43.76 -22.49 17.16
CA LYS A 600 43.37 -23.76 17.81
C LYS A 600 43.06 -23.53 19.29
N LEU A 601 42.10 -24.28 19.84
CA LEU A 601 41.89 -24.31 21.29
C LEU A 601 43.14 -24.85 22.00
N ALA A 602 43.60 -24.12 23.02
CA ALA A 602 44.56 -24.62 24.01
C ALA A 602 43.80 -25.08 25.26
N THR A 603 44.10 -26.29 25.73
CA THR A 603 43.57 -26.80 27.00
C THR A 603 44.35 -26.15 28.14
N ILE A 604 43.68 -25.48 29.07
CA ILE A 604 44.26 -24.93 30.30
C ILE A 604 43.56 -25.58 31.50
N GLN A 605 44.35 -25.87 32.54
CA GLN A 605 43.94 -26.68 33.69
C GLN A 605 43.02 -25.92 34.66
N LEU A 606 42.21 -26.68 35.40
CA LEU A 606 41.57 -26.17 36.62
C LEU A 606 42.64 -25.81 37.66
N GLY A 607 42.49 -24.64 38.27
CA GLY A 607 43.21 -24.24 39.48
C GLY A 607 42.25 -23.56 40.44
N ASP A 608 42.18 -24.04 41.67
CA ASP A 608 41.34 -23.46 42.72
C ASP A 608 41.76 -22.03 43.08
N GLN A 609 40.80 -21.13 43.28
CA GLN A 609 40.88 -20.24 44.46
C GLN A 609 39.59 -19.53 44.90
N ALA A 610 39.44 -19.51 46.24
CA ALA A 610 38.95 -18.40 47.06
C ALA A 610 37.57 -17.78 46.76
N VAL A 611 36.56 -18.29 47.47
CA VAL A 611 35.31 -17.58 47.77
C VAL A 611 35.59 -16.17 48.32
N LYS A 612 35.00 -15.14 47.69
CA LYS A 612 34.85 -13.80 48.30
C LYS A 612 33.38 -13.37 48.34
N LYS A 613 33.01 -12.81 49.48
CA LYS A 613 31.62 -12.58 49.94
C LYS A 613 30.86 -11.62 49.00
N ARG A 614 29.66 -12.01 48.58
CA ARG A 614 28.63 -11.02 48.18
C ARG A 614 28.09 -10.36 49.46
N GLN A 615 28.17 -9.04 49.55
CA GLN A 615 27.27 -8.27 50.42
C GLN A 615 26.06 -7.83 49.59
N SER A 616 24.87 -7.96 50.18
CA SER A 616 23.63 -7.43 49.63
C SER A 616 23.50 -5.94 49.94
N PHE A 617 22.98 -5.16 49.01
CA PHE A 617 22.14 -4.01 49.37
C PHE A 617 20.95 -3.90 48.41
N LEU A 618 19.77 -3.70 48.98
CA LEU A 618 18.50 -3.45 48.30
C LEU A 618 18.03 -2.03 48.65
N SER A 619 16.95 -1.59 48.00
CA SER A 619 16.37 -0.23 48.08
C SER A 619 17.16 0.84 47.29
N LYS A 620 16.53 1.86 46.70
CA LYS A 620 15.12 2.28 46.82
C LYS A 620 14.60 2.95 45.55
N LEU A 621 13.27 2.89 45.40
CA LEU A 621 12.41 3.66 44.48
C LEU A 621 12.89 5.10 44.19
N PHE A 622 12.89 5.45 42.91
CA PHE A 622 11.86 6.35 42.34
C PHE A 622 11.51 5.88 40.92
#